data_AF-A0A2K0TA48-F1
#
_entry.id   AF-A0A2K0TA48-F1
#
_cell.length_a   1.000
_cell.length_b   1.000
_cell.length_c   1.000
_cell.angle_alpha   90.00
_cell.angle_beta   90.00
_cell.angle_gamma   90.00
#
_symmetry.space_group_name_H-M   'P 1'
#
loop_
_entity.id
_entity.type
_entity.pdbx_description
1 polymer ?
#
loop_
_entity_poly.entity_id
_entity_poly.type
_entity_poly.pdbx_seq_one_letter_code
_entity_poly.pdbx_strand_id
1 'polypeptide(L)'
;MGNIYKNATVVIVMPGGVSAAQDFEIETEWATRAWTVQEAALCPNTYVLGMDYVWLLRRKVDEYLFTEKSAWPGYRDFTYIEDSLALADIRGILNHLQGKMHIEVTNINTGEVVRKRTWVLKCLGDGAVVWAFAALLLATTPAMRQVGVWRSLWLRKSKYPQDTVYSMMHLLGVQIEVDYNRSREDLIAEVVRKTSTSFPSWLDIIKHDGPRELRQRLLPTIPTFDVQQTPIFTVEMQPVAVEKYILTQTYMKIFNIKILIPAAASSDNGDLV
;
A
#
# COMPACT_ATOMS: atom_id res chain seq x y z
N MET A 1 -7.42 -16.86 -7.68
CA MET A 1 -7.87 -15.44 -7.66
C MET A 1 -6.92 -14.50 -8.40
N GLY A 2 -5.63 -14.40 -8.06
CA GLY A 2 -4.71 -13.43 -8.71
C GLY A 2 -4.67 -13.43 -10.25
N ASN A 3 -4.82 -14.60 -10.88
CA ASN A 3 -4.86 -14.72 -12.34
C ASN A 3 -5.98 -13.90 -13.01
N ILE A 4 -7.09 -13.63 -12.32
CA ILE A 4 -8.19 -12.81 -12.86
C ILE A 4 -7.68 -11.39 -13.14
N TYR A 5 -7.01 -10.78 -12.15
CA TYR A 5 -6.49 -9.41 -12.26
C TYR A 5 -5.26 -9.33 -13.16
N LYS A 6 -4.40 -10.37 -13.14
CA LYS A 6 -3.23 -10.43 -14.03
C LYS A 6 -3.62 -10.47 -15.51
N ASN A 7 -4.73 -11.12 -15.84
CA ASN A 7 -5.22 -11.25 -17.22
C ASN A 7 -6.27 -10.17 -17.59
N ALA A 8 -6.62 -9.28 -16.66
CA ALA A 8 -7.55 -8.20 -16.94
C ALA A 8 -6.88 -7.15 -17.84
N THR A 9 -7.61 -6.66 -18.85
CA THR A 9 -7.17 -5.55 -19.70
C THR A 9 -7.09 -4.24 -18.93
N VAL A 10 -8.06 -4.02 -18.04
CA VAL A 10 -8.19 -2.84 -17.18
C VAL A 10 -8.81 -3.27 -15.84
N VAL A 11 -8.34 -2.67 -14.75
CA VAL A 11 -9.00 -2.73 -13.44
C VAL A 11 -9.46 -1.34 -13.05
N ILE A 12 -10.73 -1.22 -12.67
CA ILE A 12 -11.29 0.02 -12.11
C ILE A 12 -11.52 -0.20 -10.63
N VAL A 13 -10.81 0.58 -9.82
CA VAL A 13 -10.92 0.63 -8.37
C VAL A 13 -11.96 1.67 -7.99
N MET A 14 -12.89 1.30 -7.13
CA MET A 14 -13.87 2.20 -6.52
C MET A 14 -13.62 2.23 -5.01
N PRO A 15 -12.82 3.19 -4.48
CA PRO A 15 -12.44 3.19 -3.08
C PRO A 15 -13.62 3.29 -2.11
N GLY A 16 -14.67 4.02 -2.50
CA GLY A 16 -15.94 4.12 -1.78
C GLY A 16 -16.86 2.90 -1.91
N GLY A 17 -16.47 1.90 -2.71
CA GLY A 17 -17.31 0.75 -3.05
C GLY A 17 -18.24 1.02 -4.24
N VAL A 18 -19.06 0.02 -4.57
CA VAL A 18 -19.92 0.02 -5.78
C VAL A 18 -21.15 0.91 -5.68
N SER A 19 -21.50 1.37 -4.47
CA SER A 19 -22.74 2.13 -4.23
C SER A 19 -22.63 3.61 -4.62
N ALA A 20 -21.42 4.18 -4.63
CA ALA A 20 -21.19 5.57 -5.03
C ALA A 20 -19.72 5.83 -5.38
N ALA A 21 -19.47 6.64 -6.41
CA ALA A 21 -18.14 7.19 -6.66
C ALA A 21 -17.80 8.19 -5.56
N GLN A 22 -16.63 7.99 -4.94
CA GLN A 22 -16.19 8.83 -3.83
C GLN A 22 -15.34 10.00 -4.34
N ASP A 23 -15.41 11.13 -3.64
CA ASP A 23 -14.52 12.28 -3.87
C ASP A 23 -13.05 11.87 -3.72
N PHE A 24 -12.23 12.31 -4.67
CA PHE A 24 -10.77 12.11 -4.64
C PHE A 24 -10.11 12.70 -3.38
N GLU A 25 -10.72 13.69 -2.74
CA GLU A 25 -10.26 14.36 -1.52
C GLU A 25 -10.70 13.66 -0.22
N ILE A 26 -11.64 12.72 -0.27
CA ILE A 26 -12.14 12.04 0.93
C ILE A 26 -11.33 10.76 1.15
N GLU A 27 -10.79 10.64 2.36
CA GLU A 27 -10.03 9.46 2.77
C GLU A 27 -10.89 8.20 2.83
N THR A 28 -10.30 7.05 2.50
CA THR A 28 -10.97 5.75 2.55
C THR A 28 -10.12 4.71 3.26
N GLU A 29 -10.80 3.71 3.83
CA GLU A 29 -10.11 2.52 4.35
C GLU A 29 -9.83 1.47 3.26
N TRP A 30 -10.03 1.78 1.97
CA TRP A 30 -9.93 0.80 0.89
C TRP A 30 -8.58 0.10 0.84
N ALA A 31 -7.48 0.86 0.98
CA ALA A 31 -6.14 0.29 0.98
C ALA A 31 -5.83 -0.52 2.25
N THR A 32 -6.66 -0.46 3.29
CA THR A 32 -6.43 -1.26 4.50
C THR A 32 -6.89 -2.71 4.36
N ARG A 33 -7.70 -3.04 3.35
CA ARG A 33 -8.28 -4.39 3.17
C ARG A 33 -7.28 -5.37 2.53
N ALA A 34 -7.20 -6.61 3.01
CA ALA A 34 -6.21 -7.58 2.54
C ALA A 34 -6.17 -7.76 1.01
N TRP A 35 -7.32 -8.02 0.40
CA TRP A 35 -7.40 -8.37 -1.03
C TRP A 35 -7.08 -7.21 -1.97
N THR A 36 -7.31 -5.95 -1.57
CA THR A 36 -7.29 -4.80 -2.49
C THR A 36 -5.91 -4.53 -3.11
N VAL A 37 -4.79 -4.93 -2.48
CA VAL A 37 -3.46 -4.84 -3.14
C VAL A 37 -3.46 -5.63 -4.42
N GLN A 38 -3.82 -6.91 -4.32
CA GLN A 38 -3.66 -7.85 -5.41
C GLN A 38 -4.53 -7.45 -6.58
N GLU A 39 -5.74 -6.98 -6.27
CA GLU A 39 -6.71 -6.51 -7.25
C GLU A 39 -6.15 -5.36 -8.07
N ALA A 40 -5.51 -4.39 -7.41
CA ALA A 40 -5.00 -3.19 -8.06
C ALA A 40 -3.57 -3.31 -8.62
N ALA A 41 -2.74 -4.19 -8.07
CA ALA A 41 -1.31 -4.27 -8.40
C ALA A 41 -0.96 -5.28 -9.50
N LEU A 42 -1.84 -6.25 -9.77
CA LEU A 42 -1.57 -7.27 -10.80
C LEU A 42 -1.89 -6.81 -12.21
N CYS A 43 -2.85 -5.91 -12.39
CA CYS A 43 -3.12 -5.30 -13.68
C CYS A 43 -2.18 -4.11 -13.92
N PRO A 44 -1.51 -4.02 -15.09
CA PRO A 44 -0.75 -2.83 -15.45
C PRO A 44 -1.63 -1.59 -15.60
N ASN A 45 -2.86 -1.74 -16.10
CA ASN A 45 -3.79 -0.64 -16.35
C ASN A 45 -4.84 -0.57 -15.24
N THR A 46 -4.51 0.11 -14.15
CA THR A 46 -5.40 0.25 -12.99
C THR A 46 -5.76 1.72 -12.79
N TYR A 47 -7.06 2.00 -12.76
CA TYR A 47 -7.59 3.34 -12.57
C TYR A 47 -8.45 3.41 -11.33
N VAL A 48 -8.49 4.57 -10.68
CA VAL A 48 -9.41 4.90 -9.60
C VAL A 48 -10.56 5.71 -10.19
N LEU A 49 -11.78 5.24 -9.97
CA LEU A 49 -12.99 6.00 -10.28
C LEU A 49 -13.38 6.83 -9.07
N GLY A 50 -13.54 8.14 -9.27
CA GLY A 50 -13.92 9.06 -8.21
C GLY A 50 -14.47 10.37 -8.73
N MET A 51 -14.88 11.23 -7.81
CA MET A 51 -15.42 12.56 -8.11
C MET A 51 -14.32 13.62 -7.92
N ASP A 52 -14.08 14.45 -8.94
CA ASP A 52 -13.28 15.68 -8.81
C ASP A 52 -14.20 16.91 -8.76
N TYR A 53 -14.46 17.40 -7.55
CA TYR A 53 -15.28 18.60 -7.34
C TYR A 53 -14.59 19.90 -7.77
N VAL A 54 -13.26 19.90 -7.95
CA VAL A 54 -12.56 21.09 -8.49
C VAL A 54 -13.00 21.33 -9.93
N TRP A 55 -13.19 20.27 -10.71
CA TRP A 55 -13.67 20.36 -12.08
C TRP A 55 -15.08 20.96 -12.20
N LEU A 56 -16.01 20.60 -11.29
CA LEU A 56 -17.33 21.23 -11.22
C LEU A 56 -17.26 22.75 -11.04
N LEU A 57 -16.32 23.22 -10.21
CA LEU A 57 -16.11 24.66 -10.02
C LEU A 57 -15.52 25.30 -11.28
N ARG A 58 -14.59 24.62 -11.96
CA ARG A 58 -13.97 25.13 -13.19
C ARG A 58 -14.95 25.35 -14.32
N ARG A 59 -16.10 24.65 -14.42
CA ARG A 59 -17.08 24.88 -15.51
C ARG A 59 -17.68 26.29 -15.53
N LYS A 60 -17.64 27.05 -14.43
CA LYS A 60 -18.05 28.47 -14.39
C LYS A 60 -16.91 29.40 -14.81
N VAL A 61 -16.21 29.06 -15.90
CA VAL A 61 -15.00 29.78 -16.38
C VAL A 61 -15.29 31.25 -16.65
N ASP A 62 -16.51 31.59 -17.08
CA ASP A 62 -16.85 32.94 -17.55
C ASP A 62 -16.97 33.98 -16.41
N GLU A 63 -17.04 33.56 -15.14
CA GLU A 63 -17.15 34.46 -13.99
C GLU A 63 -15.92 34.41 -13.07
N TYR A 64 -15.10 33.36 -13.16
CA TYR A 64 -14.04 33.07 -12.19
C TYR A 64 -12.72 32.63 -12.83
N LEU A 65 -11.63 33.28 -12.40
CA LEU A 65 -10.25 32.89 -12.69
C LEU A 65 -9.75 31.90 -11.62
N PHE A 66 -9.21 30.78 -12.07
CA PHE A 66 -8.61 29.75 -11.21
C PHE A 66 -7.09 29.86 -11.26
N THR A 67 -6.49 30.18 -10.12
CA THR A 67 -5.04 30.19 -9.97
C THR A 67 -4.60 29.03 -9.10
N GLU A 68 -3.66 28.24 -9.60
CA GLU A 68 -3.07 27.13 -8.89
C GLU A 68 -1.65 27.47 -8.45
N LYS A 69 -1.38 27.29 -7.16
CA LYS A 69 -0.04 27.41 -6.59
C LYS A 69 0.30 26.11 -5.90
N SER A 70 1.48 25.56 -6.20
CA SER A 70 2.00 24.45 -5.41
C SER A 70 3.52 24.42 -5.41
N ALA A 71 4.08 23.96 -4.29
CA ALA A 71 5.48 23.61 -4.16
C ALA A 71 5.83 22.28 -4.89
N TRP A 72 4.81 21.47 -5.20
CA TRP A 72 4.94 20.19 -5.89
C TRP A 72 3.92 20.13 -7.04
N PRO A 73 4.19 19.49 -8.18
CA PRO A 73 3.13 19.31 -9.17
C PRO A 73 1.95 18.60 -8.50
N GLY A 74 0.75 19.20 -8.52
CA GLY A 74 -0.45 18.47 -8.15
C GLY A 74 -0.74 17.41 -9.21
N TYR A 75 -1.43 16.33 -8.85
CA TYR A 75 -1.89 15.38 -9.85
C TYR A 75 -2.92 16.04 -10.77
N ARG A 76 -2.75 15.91 -12.09
CA ARG A 76 -3.59 16.58 -13.10
C ARG A 76 -4.15 15.65 -14.17
N ASP A 77 -3.81 14.37 -14.15
CA ASP A 77 -4.18 13.43 -15.21
C ASP A 77 -5.52 12.74 -14.92
N PHE A 78 -6.60 13.53 -14.93
CA PHE A 78 -7.96 13.00 -14.86
C PHE A 78 -8.53 12.80 -16.26
N THR A 79 -9.09 11.62 -16.51
CA THR A 79 -9.95 11.34 -17.66
C THR A 79 -11.40 11.45 -17.22
N TYR A 80 -12.06 12.57 -17.56
CA TYR A 80 -13.45 12.82 -17.22
C TYR A 80 -14.39 11.96 -18.06
N ILE A 81 -15.31 11.27 -17.40
CA ILE A 81 -16.34 10.44 -18.03
C ILE A 81 -17.61 11.27 -18.21
N GLU A 82 -18.12 11.79 -17.09
CA GLU A 82 -19.36 12.56 -17.03
C GLU A 82 -19.29 13.52 -15.85
N ASP A 83 -19.53 14.80 -16.11
CA ASP A 83 -19.43 15.86 -15.11
C ASP A 83 -18.14 15.74 -14.26
N SER A 84 -18.25 15.70 -12.92
CA SER A 84 -17.10 15.52 -12.01
C SER A 84 -16.63 14.07 -11.88
N LEU A 85 -17.30 13.10 -12.49
CA LEU A 85 -16.88 11.71 -12.46
C LEU A 85 -15.67 11.51 -13.37
N ALA A 86 -14.56 11.06 -12.80
CA ALA A 86 -13.31 10.88 -13.54
C ALA A 86 -12.58 9.59 -13.16
N LEU A 87 -11.78 9.12 -14.11
CA LEU A 87 -10.77 8.10 -13.91
C LEU A 87 -9.41 8.77 -13.69
N ALA A 88 -8.67 8.25 -12.73
CA ALA A 88 -7.29 8.65 -12.45
C ALA A 88 -6.40 7.41 -12.43
N ASP A 89 -5.22 7.47 -13.06
CA ASP A 89 -4.22 6.39 -12.95
C ASP A 89 -3.80 6.25 -11.48
N ILE A 90 -3.92 5.04 -10.93
CA ILE A 90 -3.57 4.77 -9.54
C ILE A 90 -2.09 5.08 -9.23
N ARG A 91 -1.18 4.85 -10.19
CA ARG A 91 0.24 5.20 -10.03
C ARG A 91 0.44 6.71 -10.06
N GLY A 92 -0.34 7.39 -10.89
CA GLY A 92 -0.44 8.84 -10.91
C GLY A 92 -0.81 9.41 -9.54
N ILE A 93 -1.86 8.88 -8.92
CA ILE A 93 -2.27 9.23 -7.55
C ILE A 93 -1.13 8.96 -6.56
N LEU A 94 -0.55 7.76 -6.58
CA LEU A 94 0.48 7.35 -5.62
C LEU A 94 1.79 8.16 -5.75
N ASN A 95 2.15 8.61 -6.96
CA ASN A 95 3.31 9.50 -7.16
C ASN A 95 3.11 10.87 -6.52
N HIS A 96 1.87 11.25 -6.20
CA HIS A 96 1.50 12.57 -5.69
C HIS A 96 0.87 12.52 -4.30
N LEU A 97 1.15 11.49 -3.49
CA LEU A 97 0.62 11.35 -2.12
C LEU A 97 0.95 12.56 -1.22
N GLN A 98 2.06 13.24 -1.47
CA GLN A 98 2.45 14.46 -0.75
C GLN A 98 2.06 15.75 -1.48
N GLY A 99 1.51 15.64 -2.69
CA GLY A 99 1.10 16.76 -3.52
C GLY A 99 -0.06 17.50 -2.89
N LYS A 100 0.14 18.78 -2.61
CA LYS A 100 -0.92 19.70 -2.16
C LYS A 100 -1.07 20.79 -3.20
N MET A 101 -2.28 21.03 -3.69
CA MET A 101 -2.54 22.10 -4.64
C MET A 101 -3.32 23.21 -3.95
N HIS A 102 -2.76 24.41 -3.90
CA HIS A 102 -3.50 25.58 -3.43
C HIS A 102 -4.26 26.17 -4.60
N ILE A 103 -5.58 26.17 -4.49
CA ILE A 103 -6.50 26.70 -5.48
C ILE A 103 -7.04 28.03 -4.95
N GLU A 104 -6.83 29.08 -5.73
CA GLU A 104 -7.39 30.40 -5.51
C GLU A 104 -8.40 30.68 -6.63
N VAL A 105 -9.62 31.05 -6.23
CA VAL A 105 -10.72 31.37 -7.14
C VAL A 105 -11.01 32.85 -7.01
N THR A 106 -10.82 33.59 -8.11
CA THR A 106 -10.95 35.03 -8.16
C THR A 106 -12.09 35.39 -9.09
N ASN A 107 -13.02 36.25 -8.67
CA ASN A 107 -14.06 36.76 -9.55
C ASN A 107 -13.41 37.67 -10.60
N ILE A 108 -13.66 37.40 -11.88
CA ILE A 108 -13.03 38.14 -12.98
C ILE A 108 -13.50 39.60 -13.02
N ASN A 109 -14.78 39.84 -12.70
CA ASN A 109 -15.40 41.16 -12.79
C ASN A 109 -15.00 42.09 -11.65
N THR A 110 -14.82 41.56 -10.43
CA THR A 110 -14.46 42.38 -9.26
C THR A 110 -12.98 42.31 -8.91
N GLY A 111 -12.25 41.32 -9.42
CA GLY A 111 -10.88 41.02 -9.02
C GLY A 111 -10.75 40.47 -7.59
N GLU A 112 -11.86 40.23 -6.90
CA GLU A 112 -11.87 39.75 -5.52
C GLU A 112 -11.63 38.24 -5.46
N VAL A 113 -10.76 37.83 -4.53
CA VAL A 113 -10.60 36.40 -4.24
C VAL A 113 -11.80 35.90 -3.45
N VAL A 114 -12.64 35.11 -4.09
CA VAL A 114 -13.88 34.58 -3.50
C VAL A 114 -13.63 33.30 -2.72
N ARG A 115 -12.59 32.53 -3.08
CA ARG A 115 -12.27 31.28 -2.38
C ARG A 115 -10.78 30.95 -2.43
N LYS A 116 -10.25 30.50 -1.30
CA LYS A 116 -8.94 29.83 -1.21
C LYS A 116 -9.14 28.45 -0.60
N ARG A 117 -8.61 27.41 -1.22
CA ARG A 117 -8.69 26.04 -0.72
C ARG A 117 -7.39 25.30 -1.00
N THR A 118 -7.01 24.40 -0.11
CA THR A 118 -5.97 23.40 -0.39
C THR A 118 -6.64 22.10 -0.79
N TRP A 119 -6.26 21.59 -1.95
CA TRP A 119 -6.72 20.32 -2.51
C TRP A 119 -5.63 19.26 -2.34
N VAL A 120 -6.03 18.07 -1.88
CA VAL A 120 -5.12 16.95 -1.59
C VAL A 120 -5.81 15.66 -2.00
N LEU A 121 -5.10 14.80 -2.72
CA LEU A 121 -5.58 13.46 -3.04
C LEU A 121 -5.49 12.55 -1.80
N LYS A 122 -6.63 12.00 -1.38
CA LYS A 122 -6.73 11.12 -0.21
C LYS A 122 -7.57 9.87 -0.43
N CYS A 123 -8.20 9.69 -1.60
CA CYS A 123 -9.10 8.58 -1.88
C CYS A 123 -8.57 7.16 -1.65
N LEU A 124 -7.25 6.96 -1.59
CA LEU A 124 -6.65 5.65 -1.30
C LEU A 124 -6.37 5.43 0.19
N GLY A 125 -6.56 6.44 1.04
CA GLY A 125 -6.15 6.46 2.44
C GLY A 125 -4.94 7.39 2.69
N ASP A 126 -4.39 7.33 3.90
CA ASP A 126 -3.10 7.90 4.26
C ASP A 126 -2.25 6.88 5.06
N GLY A 127 -1.06 7.29 5.49
CA GLY A 127 -0.23 6.53 6.42
C GLY A 127 0.57 5.39 5.78
N ALA A 128 1.15 4.54 6.62
CA ALA A 128 2.06 3.48 6.22
C ALA A 128 1.42 2.47 5.26
N VAL A 129 0.10 2.27 5.34
CA VAL A 129 -0.66 1.39 4.43
C VAL A 129 -0.53 1.86 2.99
N VAL A 130 -0.74 3.14 2.73
CA VAL A 130 -0.67 3.71 1.38
C VAL A 130 0.77 3.82 0.92
N TRP A 131 1.72 4.12 1.81
CA TRP A 131 3.15 4.09 1.48
C TRP A 131 3.67 2.70 1.14
N ALA A 132 3.22 1.65 1.83
CA ALA A 132 3.55 0.26 1.48
C ALA A 132 2.99 -0.10 0.10
N PHE A 133 1.78 0.37 -0.20
CA PHE A 133 1.15 0.16 -1.49
C PHE A 133 1.85 0.94 -2.63
N ALA A 134 2.27 2.17 -2.37
CA ALA A 134 3.11 2.97 -3.27
C ALA A 134 4.45 2.29 -3.54
N ALA A 135 5.11 1.75 -2.51
CA ALA A 135 6.38 1.03 -2.66
C ALA A 135 6.24 -0.19 -3.58
N LEU A 136 5.08 -0.83 -3.62
CA LEU A 136 4.78 -1.93 -4.54
C LEU A 136 4.52 -1.44 -5.98
N LEU A 137 3.61 -0.46 -6.14
CA LEU A 137 3.12 -0.04 -7.47
C LEU A 137 4.09 0.86 -8.23
N LEU A 138 4.91 1.62 -7.52
CA LEU A 138 5.91 2.54 -8.06
C LEU A 138 7.33 1.95 -8.01
N ALA A 139 7.44 0.66 -7.70
CA ALA A 139 8.72 -0.02 -7.57
C ALA A 139 9.53 0.06 -8.87
N THR A 140 10.74 0.61 -8.78
CA THR A 140 11.73 0.58 -9.87
C THR A 140 12.68 -0.60 -9.78
N THR A 141 12.65 -1.34 -8.66
CA THR A 141 13.47 -2.53 -8.43
C THR A 141 12.64 -3.68 -7.87
N PRO A 142 13.00 -4.95 -8.12
CA PRO A 142 12.34 -6.09 -7.49
C PRO A 142 12.38 -6.06 -5.95
N ALA A 143 13.47 -5.55 -5.39
CA ALA A 143 13.65 -5.35 -3.96
C ALA A 143 12.57 -4.43 -3.36
N MET A 144 12.43 -3.22 -3.92
CA MET A 144 11.42 -2.25 -3.50
C MET A 144 10.01 -2.83 -3.63
N ARG A 145 9.75 -3.54 -4.74
CA ARG A 145 8.47 -4.20 -4.99
C ARG A 145 8.13 -5.19 -3.89
N GLN A 146 9.03 -6.12 -3.58
CA GLN A 146 8.79 -7.15 -2.57
C GLN A 146 8.61 -6.54 -1.17
N VAL A 147 9.40 -5.52 -0.81
CA VAL A 147 9.24 -4.82 0.47
C VAL A 147 7.85 -4.18 0.59
N GLY A 148 7.33 -3.59 -0.49
CA GLY A 148 5.95 -3.08 -0.53
C GLY A 148 4.90 -4.16 -0.28
N VAL A 149 5.10 -5.37 -0.83
CA VAL A 149 4.21 -6.52 -0.59
C VAL A 149 4.28 -6.97 0.88
N TRP A 150 5.48 -7.14 1.43
CA TRP A 150 5.68 -7.57 2.81
C TRP A 150 5.12 -6.58 3.83
N ARG A 151 5.36 -5.27 3.65
CA ARG A 151 4.78 -4.23 4.50
C ARG A 151 3.25 -4.23 4.41
N SER A 152 2.70 -4.45 3.21
CA SER A 152 1.25 -4.58 3.02
C SER A 152 0.67 -5.77 3.78
N LEU A 153 1.40 -6.89 3.89
CA LEU A 153 0.98 -8.05 4.68
C LEU A 153 0.83 -7.74 6.18
N TRP A 154 1.72 -6.92 6.74
CA TRP A 154 1.72 -6.55 8.16
C TRP A 154 0.66 -5.51 8.52
N LEU A 155 0.28 -4.65 7.57
CA LEU A 155 -0.54 -3.47 7.83
C LEU A 155 -2.04 -3.69 7.60
N ARG A 156 -2.45 -4.78 6.95
CA ARG A 156 -3.81 -4.93 6.43
C ARG A 156 -4.78 -5.64 7.37
N LYS A 157 -6.02 -5.19 7.31
CA LYS A 157 -7.22 -5.74 7.94
C LYS A 157 -7.81 -6.83 7.06
N SER A 158 -8.43 -7.83 7.69
CA SER A 158 -9.17 -8.89 7.00
C SER A 158 -10.25 -9.48 7.89
N LYS A 159 -11.14 -10.29 7.29
CA LYS A 159 -12.05 -11.15 8.04
C LYS A 159 -11.30 -12.36 8.62
N TYR A 160 -10.39 -12.94 7.84
CA TYR A 160 -9.55 -14.06 8.25
C TYR A 160 -8.07 -13.66 8.22
N PRO A 161 -7.28 -13.95 9.27
CA PRO A 161 -5.86 -13.59 9.31
C PRO A 161 -5.07 -14.22 8.14
N GLN A 162 -5.45 -15.43 7.72
CA GLN A 162 -4.81 -16.15 6.61
C GLN A 162 -4.96 -15.40 5.27
N ASP A 163 -6.06 -14.66 5.07
CA ASP A 163 -6.27 -13.88 3.84
C ASP A 163 -5.17 -12.83 3.64
N THR A 164 -4.59 -12.28 4.71
CA THR A 164 -3.47 -11.33 4.59
C THR A 164 -2.26 -11.96 3.90
N VAL A 165 -2.09 -13.27 4.04
CA VAL A 165 -1.02 -14.05 3.40
C VAL A 165 -1.46 -14.48 2.00
N TYR A 166 -2.66 -15.06 1.86
CA TYR A 166 -3.19 -15.52 0.57
C TYR A 166 -3.35 -14.37 -0.45
N SER A 167 -3.68 -13.16 -0.01
CA SER A 167 -3.77 -11.99 -0.87
C SER A 167 -2.41 -11.53 -1.43
N MET A 168 -1.30 -11.99 -0.86
CA MET A 168 0.05 -11.55 -1.23
C MET A 168 0.85 -12.62 -1.99
N MET A 169 0.42 -13.88 -1.93
CA MET A 169 1.18 -15.01 -2.50
C MET A 169 1.50 -14.82 -3.99
N HIS A 170 0.54 -14.34 -4.80
CA HIS A 170 0.76 -14.12 -6.23
C HIS A 170 1.72 -12.95 -6.49
N LEU A 171 1.70 -11.92 -5.64
CA LEU A 171 2.59 -10.76 -5.73
C LEU A 171 4.02 -11.12 -5.33
N LEU A 172 4.20 -12.09 -4.43
CA LEU A 172 5.49 -12.66 -4.04
C LEU A 172 5.95 -13.79 -4.97
N GLY A 173 5.13 -14.19 -5.95
CA GLY A 173 5.45 -15.30 -6.86
C GLY A 173 5.45 -16.67 -6.18
N VAL A 174 4.81 -16.82 -5.03
CA VAL A 174 4.71 -18.08 -4.29
C VAL A 174 3.34 -18.71 -4.47
N GLN A 175 3.30 -20.03 -4.47
CA GLN A 175 2.07 -20.82 -4.43
C GLN A 175 2.00 -21.52 -3.08
N ILE A 176 0.91 -21.30 -2.36
CA ILE A 176 0.62 -21.94 -1.07
C ILE A 176 -0.77 -22.55 -1.19
N GLU A 177 -0.92 -23.76 -0.66
CA GLU A 177 -2.22 -24.41 -0.60
C GLU A 177 -3.16 -23.63 0.33
N VAL A 178 -4.38 -23.39 -0.14
CA VAL A 178 -5.38 -22.65 0.63
C VAL A 178 -6.03 -23.59 1.64
N ASP A 179 -5.63 -23.45 2.90
CA ASP A 179 -6.21 -24.15 4.04
C ASP A 179 -6.41 -23.18 5.21
N TYR A 180 -7.67 -22.94 5.59
CA TYR A 180 -8.00 -22.04 6.70
C TYR A 180 -7.82 -22.68 8.08
N ASN A 181 -7.52 -23.97 8.16
CA ASN A 181 -7.16 -24.63 9.42
C ASN A 181 -5.71 -24.34 9.84
N ARG A 182 -4.88 -23.86 8.91
CA ARG A 182 -3.50 -23.48 9.19
C ARG A 182 -3.43 -22.15 9.92
N SER A 183 -2.46 -22.04 10.83
CA SER A 183 -2.16 -20.77 11.50
C SER A 183 -1.55 -19.76 10.51
N ARG A 184 -1.68 -18.47 10.82
CA ARG A 184 -1.07 -17.41 9.99
C ARG A 184 0.45 -17.50 10.05
N GLU A 185 0.97 -17.89 11.21
CA GLU A 185 2.39 -18.05 11.50
C GLU A 185 3.01 -19.13 10.60
N ASP A 186 2.35 -20.29 10.48
CA ASP A 186 2.80 -21.37 9.60
C ASP A 186 2.80 -20.94 8.13
N LEU A 187 1.79 -20.18 7.71
CA LEU A 187 1.70 -19.65 6.35
C LEU A 187 2.82 -18.63 6.09
N ILE A 188 3.08 -17.71 7.02
CA ILE A 188 4.18 -16.74 6.92
C ILE A 188 5.53 -17.46 6.85
N ALA A 189 5.77 -18.46 7.71
CA ALA A 189 6.99 -19.24 7.69
C ALA A 189 7.20 -19.95 6.34
N GLU A 190 6.13 -20.49 5.74
CA GLU A 190 6.19 -21.06 4.40
C GLU A 190 6.53 -20.02 3.33
N VAL A 191 5.91 -18.82 3.37
CA VAL A 191 6.23 -17.72 2.44
C VAL A 191 7.70 -17.32 2.58
N VAL A 192 8.20 -17.14 3.81
CA VAL A 192 9.60 -16.81 4.08
C VAL A 192 10.52 -17.86 3.45
N ARG A 193 10.27 -19.15 3.70
CA ARG A 193 11.08 -20.24 3.12
C ARG A 193 11.08 -20.18 1.59
N LYS A 194 9.92 -19.97 0.96
CA LYS A 194 9.77 -19.93 -0.51
C LYS A 194 10.33 -18.67 -1.17
N THR A 195 10.46 -17.57 -0.43
CA THR A 195 11.03 -16.31 -0.95
C THR A 195 12.52 -16.14 -0.64
N SER A 196 13.08 -17.02 0.20
CA SER A 196 14.40 -16.81 0.79
C SER A 196 15.60 -16.83 -0.15
N THR A 197 15.50 -17.52 -1.28
CA THR A 197 16.55 -17.60 -2.29
C THR A 197 16.62 -16.37 -3.19
N SER A 198 15.61 -15.49 -3.14
CA SER A 198 15.55 -14.29 -3.98
C SER A 198 16.11 -13.09 -3.26
N PHE A 199 15.34 -12.53 -2.33
CA PHE A 199 15.66 -11.30 -1.62
C PHE A 199 14.95 -11.33 -0.27
N PRO A 200 15.66 -11.28 0.88
CA PRO A 200 15.06 -11.39 2.21
C PRO A 200 14.37 -10.09 2.65
N SER A 201 13.48 -9.58 1.81
CA SER A 201 12.71 -8.34 1.99
C SER A 201 11.88 -8.31 3.28
N TRP A 202 11.54 -9.47 3.85
CA TRP A 202 10.85 -9.53 5.14
C TRP A 202 11.70 -8.97 6.30
N LEU A 203 13.01 -8.82 6.13
CA LEU A 203 13.88 -8.16 7.11
C LEU A 203 13.77 -6.63 7.09
N ASP A 204 13.21 -6.06 6.02
CA ASP A 204 13.05 -4.62 5.77
C ASP A 204 11.61 -4.11 6.01
N ILE A 205 10.86 -4.84 6.83
CA ILE A 205 9.47 -4.50 7.16
C ILE A 205 9.45 -3.42 8.26
N ILE A 206 10.16 -3.68 9.36
CA ILE A 206 10.11 -2.89 10.59
C ILE A 206 11.39 -2.08 10.82
N LYS A 207 11.24 -0.94 11.51
CA LYS A 207 12.34 -0.09 11.98
C LYS A 207 13.29 -0.87 12.90
N HIS A 208 14.50 -0.33 13.10
CA HIS A 208 15.52 -0.97 13.92
C HIS A 208 15.05 -1.19 15.37
N ASP A 209 14.30 -0.25 15.93
CA ASP A 209 13.69 -0.27 17.27
C ASP A 209 12.36 -1.02 17.34
N GLY A 210 11.93 -1.65 16.24
CA GLY A 210 10.71 -2.43 16.17
C GLY A 210 10.80 -3.78 16.90
N PRO A 211 9.65 -4.34 17.31
CA PRO A 211 9.61 -5.63 18.00
C PRO A 211 10.06 -6.77 17.07
N ARG A 212 10.97 -7.60 17.56
CA ARG A 212 11.53 -8.78 16.86
C ARG A 212 11.34 -10.04 17.69
N GLU A 213 11.22 -11.17 17.01
CA GLU A 213 11.06 -12.46 17.67
C GLU A 213 12.29 -12.74 18.57
N LEU A 214 12.04 -13.03 19.86
CA LEU A 214 13.09 -13.08 20.88
C LEU A 214 14.14 -14.17 20.64
N ARG A 215 13.75 -15.29 20.03
CA ARG A 215 14.64 -16.45 19.83
C ARG A 215 15.63 -16.24 18.69
N GLN A 216 15.20 -15.62 17.59
CA GLN A 216 16.00 -15.50 16.37
C GLN A 216 16.47 -14.07 16.10
N ARG A 217 15.80 -13.04 16.64
CA ARG A 217 15.99 -11.59 16.39
C ARG A 217 16.07 -11.16 14.92
N LEU A 218 15.92 -12.10 13.98
CA LEU A 218 15.96 -11.85 12.54
C LEU A 218 14.55 -11.60 12.01
N LEU A 219 13.57 -12.39 12.45
CA LEU A 219 12.18 -12.23 12.03
C LEU A 219 11.51 -11.08 12.80
N PRO A 220 10.85 -10.14 12.09
CA PRO A 220 9.90 -9.24 12.72
C PRO A 220 8.86 -10.02 13.50
N THR A 221 8.46 -9.51 14.66
CA THR A 221 7.32 -10.10 15.37
C THR A 221 6.10 -10.10 14.46
N ILE A 222 5.34 -11.19 14.46
CA ILE A 222 4.07 -11.28 13.75
C ILE A 222 3.03 -10.52 14.59
N PRO A 223 2.32 -9.54 14.00
CA PRO A 223 1.38 -8.73 14.76
C PRO A 223 0.12 -9.52 15.11
N THR A 224 -0.41 -9.22 16.29
CA THR A 224 -1.72 -9.72 16.71
C THR A 224 -2.79 -9.18 15.76
N PHE A 225 -3.71 -10.05 15.42
CA PHE A 225 -4.75 -9.78 14.45
C PHE A 225 -6.12 -10.02 15.07
N ASP A 226 -6.95 -8.98 15.03
CA ASP A 226 -8.37 -9.06 15.33
C ASP A 226 -9.19 -8.75 14.08
N VAL A 227 -10.36 -9.39 13.96
CA VAL A 227 -11.22 -9.32 12.78
C VAL A 227 -11.54 -7.87 12.41
N GLN A 228 -11.14 -7.47 11.21
CA GLN A 228 -11.34 -6.12 10.65
C GLN A 228 -10.75 -4.98 11.51
N GLN A 229 -9.80 -5.27 12.39
CA GLN A 229 -9.12 -4.27 13.21
C GLN A 229 -7.71 -3.98 12.70
N THR A 230 -7.20 -2.80 13.05
CA THR A 230 -5.82 -2.42 12.78
C THR A 230 -4.87 -3.38 13.49
N PRO A 231 -3.92 -4.01 12.78
CA PRO A 231 -2.95 -4.90 13.41
C PRO A 231 -2.13 -4.19 14.50
N ILE A 232 -1.85 -4.89 15.60
CA ILE A 232 -1.11 -4.36 16.75
C ILE A 232 0.08 -5.24 17.12
N PHE A 233 1.07 -4.63 17.77
CA PHE A 233 2.10 -5.32 18.54
C PHE A 233 1.81 -5.15 20.03
N THR A 234 2.18 -6.15 20.83
CA THR A 234 2.24 -6.03 22.29
C THR A 234 3.67 -5.71 22.70
N VAL A 235 3.93 -4.47 23.10
CA VAL A 235 5.24 -3.99 23.55
C VAL A 235 5.11 -3.58 25.01
N GLU A 236 5.89 -4.19 25.91
CA GLU A 236 5.82 -3.91 27.36
C GLU A 236 4.38 -4.00 27.93
N MET A 237 3.62 -5.01 27.47
CA MET A 237 2.20 -5.24 27.80
C MET A 237 1.23 -4.16 27.30
N GLN A 238 1.69 -3.21 26.47
CA GLN A 238 0.84 -2.20 25.86
C GLN A 238 0.57 -2.53 24.39
N PRO A 239 -0.69 -2.42 23.92
CA PRO A 239 -1.02 -2.56 22.51
C PRO A 239 -0.55 -1.32 21.75
N VAL A 240 0.22 -1.52 20.68
CA VAL A 240 0.74 -0.45 19.83
C VAL A 240 0.45 -0.78 18.37
N ALA A 241 -0.11 0.17 17.61
CA ALA A 241 -0.38 -0.01 16.20
C ALA A 241 0.89 -0.37 15.41
N VAL A 242 0.78 -1.38 14.54
CA VAL A 242 1.91 -1.86 13.73
C VAL A 242 2.56 -0.75 12.92
N GLU A 243 1.73 0.15 12.36
CA GLU A 243 2.14 1.30 11.57
C GLU A 243 3.26 2.14 12.22
N LYS A 244 3.29 2.26 13.55
CA LYS A 244 4.34 3.01 14.27
C LYS A 244 5.74 2.51 13.94
N TYR A 245 5.88 1.20 13.75
CA TYR A 245 7.16 0.52 13.55
C TYR A 245 7.43 0.13 12.11
N ILE A 246 6.45 0.25 11.20
CA ILE A 246 6.69 -0.07 9.79
C ILE A 246 7.55 1.03 9.14
N LEU A 247 8.54 0.59 8.36
CA LEU A 247 9.34 1.50 7.56
C LEU A 247 8.52 2.06 6.39
N THR A 248 8.65 3.35 6.12
CA THR A 248 7.98 4.04 5.02
C THR A 248 9.01 4.80 4.18
N GLN A 249 8.76 4.95 2.88
CA GLN A 249 9.58 5.74 1.94
C GLN A 249 11.04 5.28 1.73
N THR A 250 11.55 4.36 2.54
CA THR A 250 12.88 3.76 2.39
C THR A 250 12.78 2.28 2.11
N TYR A 251 13.82 1.71 1.49
CA TYR A 251 14.02 0.27 1.40
C TYR A 251 15.50 -0.06 1.31
N MET A 252 15.89 -1.24 1.78
CA MET A 252 17.22 -1.78 1.61
C MET A 252 17.40 -2.25 0.16
N LYS A 253 18.45 -1.76 -0.52
CA LYS A 253 18.74 -2.17 -1.91
C LYS A 253 19.56 -3.47 -1.97
N ILE A 254 20.35 -3.74 -0.94
CA ILE A 254 21.30 -4.85 -0.89
C ILE A 254 21.22 -5.50 0.49
N PHE A 255 21.10 -6.82 0.51
CA PHE A 255 21.29 -7.63 1.71
C PHE A 255 22.61 -8.37 1.59
N ASN A 256 23.60 -7.97 2.40
CA ASN A 256 24.85 -8.71 2.54
C ASN A 256 24.86 -9.39 3.91
N ILE A 257 24.05 -10.44 4.04
CA ILE A 257 23.92 -11.19 5.28
C ILE A 257 24.91 -12.36 5.23
N LYS A 258 25.91 -12.32 6.11
CA LYS A 258 26.76 -13.47 6.39
C LYS A 258 26.16 -14.23 7.56
N ILE A 259 25.49 -15.35 7.30
CA ILE A 259 25.07 -16.27 8.36
C ILE A 259 26.33 -16.99 8.82
N LEU A 260 26.90 -16.55 9.94
CA LEU A 260 28.01 -17.24 10.58
C LEU A 260 27.42 -18.46 11.31
N ILE A 261 27.54 -19.64 10.71
CA ILE A 261 27.28 -20.89 11.42
C ILE A 261 28.45 -21.10 12.37
N PRO A 262 28.25 -21.17 13.69
CA PRO A 262 29.33 -21.50 14.62
C PRO A 262 29.90 -22.87 14.24
N ALA A 263 31.23 -22.97 14.12
CA ALA A 263 31.94 -24.18 13.70
C ALA A 263 31.69 -25.42 14.60
N ALA A 264 30.95 -25.29 15.69
CA ALA A 264 30.62 -26.36 16.61
C ALA A 264 29.39 -27.20 16.21
N ALA A 265 28.70 -26.87 15.12
CA ALA A 265 27.55 -27.66 14.63
C ALA A 265 27.92 -28.68 13.53
N SER A 266 29.19 -28.76 13.10
CA SER A 266 29.65 -29.76 12.12
C SER A 266 30.29 -30.99 12.78
N SER A 267 29.67 -31.49 13.84
CA SER A 267 29.98 -32.82 14.34
C SER A 267 28.72 -33.67 14.31
N ASP A 268 28.20 -33.91 13.11
CA ASP A 268 27.68 -35.24 12.80
C ASP A 268 27.71 -35.53 11.31
N ASN A 269 28.14 -36.75 11.02
CA ASN A 269 28.30 -37.33 9.69
C ASN A 269 26.92 -37.58 9.05
N GLY A 270 26.85 -37.35 7.74
CA GLY A 270 25.90 -38.05 6.88
C GLY A 270 24.73 -37.20 6.40
N ASP A 271 24.78 -36.95 5.09
CA ASP A 271 23.69 -36.62 4.18
C ASP A 271 22.83 -35.38 4.48
N LEU A 272 22.71 -34.52 3.46
CA LEU A 272 21.41 -34.24 2.84
C LEU A 272 21.61 -33.49 1.51
N VAL A 273 21.12 -34.15 0.46
CA VAL A 273 20.64 -33.58 -0.81
C VAL A 273 19.49 -32.61 -0.54
#